data_AF-A0A7K9I9W7-F1
#
_entry.id   AF-A0A7K9I9W7-F1
#
_cell.length_a   1.000
_cell.length_b   1.000
_cell.length_c   1.000
_cell.angle_alpha   90.00
_cell.angle_beta   90.00
_cell.angle_gamma   90.00
#
_symmetry.space_group_name_H-M   'P 1'
#
loop_
_entity.id
_entity.type
_entity.pdbx_description
1 polymer ?
#
loop_
_entity_poly.entity_id
_entity_poly.type
_entity_poly.pdbx_seq_one_letter_code
_entity_poly.pdbx_strand_id
1 'polypeptide(L)'
;MASLCFFEWLVLLALALTLGPAAVETRRSLALELLVEAEERWGAGLPGDLPELEPECRRLLAAFAESSAELTKCLGRRARPVRLCQTCHLQYRHLLAQYDNIARAVGNSSESHNCAKSILTSDRLQIVVTLSEFFNETWETANCANCLKNGSEGLSNSTVVFLDLFNKSLTCFEDNLQGQTTYLSPNNYTEVCRNCNETYRMLNDLYNNLQRMNRQGGESGHSAHLCIDVEDAMNITRKLWSRTFNCSLPCSDTVPVIAVSSFILFLPIVFYLSSFLHSKQKKRILILPKRIQSNASLVNIQEKYS
;
A
#
# COMPACT_ATOMS: atom_id res chain seq x y z
N MET A 1 42.15 -36.71 19.59
CA MET A 1 40.94 -35.85 19.72
C MET A 1 39.81 -36.43 18.85
N ALA A 2 39.44 -37.70 19.06
CA ALA A 2 38.42 -38.40 18.25
C ALA A 2 37.56 -39.43 19.04
N SER A 3 37.82 -39.67 20.33
CA SER A 3 37.05 -40.64 21.13
C SER A 3 35.87 -40.04 21.90
N LEU A 4 35.73 -38.71 21.96
CA LEU A 4 34.66 -38.05 22.72
C LEU A 4 33.36 -37.88 21.92
N CYS A 5 33.41 -37.80 20.58
CA CYS A 5 32.20 -37.66 19.75
C CYS A 5 31.38 -38.96 19.61
N PHE A 6 31.98 -40.14 19.81
CA PHE A 6 31.29 -41.40 19.56
C PHE A 6 30.32 -41.78 20.69
N PHE A 7 30.62 -41.37 21.93
CA PHE A 7 29.78 -41.66 23.09
C PHE A 7 28.55 -40.74 23.19
N GLU A 8 28.65 -39.47 22.79
CA GLU A 8 27.49 -38.56 22.74
C GLU A 8 26.47 -38.96 21.68
N TRP A 9 26.92 -39.48 20.54
CA TRP A 9 26.01 -39.93 19.46
C TRP A 9 25.25 -41.21 19.81
N LEU A 10 25.87 -42.14 20.55
CA LEU A 10 25.23 -43.37 21.01
C LEU A 10 24.16 -43.11 22.09
N VAL A 11 24.40 -42.13 22.97
CA VAL A 11 23.41 -41.74 23.99
C VAL A 11 22.20 -41.04 23.36
N LEU A 12 22.42 -40.21 22.33
CA LEU A 12 21.33 -39.56 21.58
C LEU A 12 20.52 -40.54 20.74
N LEU A 13 21.15 -41.55 20.13
CA LEU A 13 20.43 -42.62 19.41
C LEU A 13 19.64 -43.53 20.37
N ALA A 14 20.16 -43.82 21.57
CA ALA A 14 19.46 -44.62 22.58
C ALA A 14 18.25 -43.87 23.18
N LEU A 15 18.34 -42.55 23.34
CA LEU A 15 17.21 -41.70 23.72
C LEU A 15 16.16 -41.58 22.60
N ALA A 16 16.57 -41.58 21.34
CA ALA A 16 15.64 -41.57 20.20
C ALA A 16 14.94 -42.92 19.98
N LEU A 17 15.58 -44.05 20.31
CA LEU A 17 15.00 -45.40 20.16
C LEU A 17 14.11 -45.84 21.33
N THR A 18 14.15 -45.13 22.46
CA THR A 18 13.26 -45.37 23.62
C THR A 18 11.97 -44.55 23.55
N LEU A 19 11.87 -43.60 22.63
CA LEU A 19 10.68 -42.78 22.38
C LEU A 19 10.12 -43.09 20.99
N GLY A 20 9.34 -44.17 20.90
CA GLY A 20 8.61 -44.50 19.68
C GLY A 20 7.60 -43.42 19.28
N PRO A 21 7.28 -43.27 17.98
CA PRO A 21 6.39 -42.22 17.46
C PRO A 21 4.95 -42.28 18.00
N ALA A 22 4.54 -43.39 18.63
CA ALA A 22 3.25 -43.53 19.28
C ALA A 22 3.10 -42.71 20.58
N ALA A 23 4.21 -42.39 21.28
CA ALA A 23 4.16 -41.64 22.53
C ALA A 23 3.97 -40.13 22.33
N VAL A 24 4.34 -39.61 21.16
CA VAL A 24 4.20 -38.18 20.81
C VAL A 24 2.79 -37.86 20.34
N GLU A 25 2.16 -38.73 19.53
CA GLU A 25 0.79 -38.55 19.06
C GLU A 25 -0.24 -38.67 20.21
N THR A 26 -0.03 -39.66 21.11
CA THR A 26 -0.92 -39.90 22.28
C THR A 26 -0.79 -38.82 23.36
N ARG A 27 0.38 -38.17 23.51
CA ARG A 27 0.53 -37.00 24.41
C ARG A 27 -0.14 -35.77 23.85
N ARG A 28 -0.16 -35.60 22.52
CA ARG A 28 -0.83 -34.48 21.86
C ARG A 28 -2.34 -34.56 22.03
N SER A 29 -2.92 -35.76 21.93
CA SER A 29 -4.35 -35.99 22.18
C SER A 29 -4.72 -35.80 23.65
N LEU A 30 -3.94 -36.35 24.59
CA LEU A 30 -4.21 -36.21 26.03
C LEU A 30 -4.05 -34.75 26.52
N ALA A 31 -3.07 -34.03 25.99
CA ALA A 31 -2.90 -32.61 26.31
C ALA A 31 -4.04 -31.75 25.73
N LEU A 32 -4.55 -32.09 24.54
CA LEU A 32 -5.72 -31.42 23.96
C LEU A 32 -6.99 -31.71 24.76
N GLU A 33 -7.22 -32.97 25.16
CA GLU A 33 -8.35 -33.36 26.00
C GLU A 33 -8.30 -32.70 27.38
N LEU A 34 -7.12 -32.63 28.00
CA LEU A 34 -6.93 -31.93 29.28
C LEU A 34 -7.14 -30.42 29.17
N LEU A 35 -6.80 -29.80 28.02
CA LEU A 35 -7.07 -28.39 27.77
C LEU A 35 -8.57 -28.14 27.55
N VAL A 36 -9.27 -29.02 26.85
CA VAL A 36 -10.72 -28.96 26.65
C VAL A 36 -11.48 -29.18 27.96
N GLU A 37 -11.07 -30.16 28.80
CA GLU A 37 -11.65 -30.36 30.14
C GLU A 37 -11.34 -29.20 31.10
N ALA A 38 -10.19 -28.55 30.97
CA ALA A 38 -9.85 -27.37 31.77
C ALA A 38 -10.66 -26.14 31.35
N GLU A 39 -10.98 -25.99 30.06
CA GLU A 39 -11.84 -24.94 29.52
C GLU A 39 -13.31 -25.13 29.97
N GLU A 40 -13.82 -26.37 30.00
CA GLU A 40 -15.13 -26.68 30.57
C GLU A 40 -15.20 -26.45 32.10
N ARG A 41 -14.12 -26.77 32.85
CA ARG A 41 -14.04 -26.51 34.30
C ARG A 41 -13.94 -25.03 34.66
N TRP A 42 -13.40 -24.18 33.77
CA TRP A 42 -13.40 -22.73 33.99
C TRP A 42 -14.76 -22.08 33.68
N GLY A 43 -15.57 -22.72 32.83
CA GLY A 43 -16.96 -22.34 32.56
C GLY A 43 -17.94 -22.74 33.67
N ALA A 44 -17.64 -23.81 34.42
CA ALA A 44 -18.38 -24.20 35.62
C ALA A 44 -17.89 -23.40 36.84
N GLY A 45 -18.52 -22.25 37.07
CA GLY A 45 -18.12 -21.23 38.04
C GLY A 45 -17.61 -21.73 39.40
N LEU A 46 -16.52 -21.11 39.86
CA LEU A 46 -16.10 -21.18 41.26
C LEU A 46 -17.19 -20.58 42.17
N PRO A 47 -17.45 -21.18 43.35
CA PRO A 47 -18.39 -20.60 44.30
C PRO A 47 -17.75 -19.39 44.99
N GLY A 48 -18.22 -18.18 44.63
CA GLY A 48 -17.93 -16.93 45.34
C GLY A 48 -17.43 -15.78 44.45
N ASP A 49 -18.33 -14.81 44.23
CA ASP A 49 -18.05 -13.37 44.03
C ASP A 49 -17.20 -12.90 42.83
N LEU A 50 -17.28 -13.56 41.67
CA LEU A 50 -17.12 -12.82 40.42
C LEU A 50 -18.52 -12.43 39.93
N PRO A 51 -18.83 -11.12 39.77
CA PRO A 51 -20.10 -10.72 39.19
C PRO A 51 -20.16 -11.26 37.77
N GLU A 52 -20.94 -12.33 37.61
CA GLU A 52 -21.17 -12.94 36.32
C GLU A 52 -21.85 -11.90 35.42
N LEU A 53 -21.34 -11.72 34.20
CA LEU A 53 -21.86 -10.73 33.25
C LEU A 53 -23.37 -10.96 33.05
N GLU A 54 -24.17 -9.90 33.21
CA GLU A 54 -25.63 -9.95 33.06
C GLU A 54 -26.02 -10.64 31.75
N PRO A 55 -27.03 -11.52 31.73
CA PRO A 55 -27.39 -12.33 30.56
C PRO A 55 -27.66 -11.49 29.30
N GLU A 56 -28.20 -10.27 29.45
CA GLU A 56 -28.41 -9.36 28.32
C GLU A 56 -27.09 -8.80 27.76
N CYS A 57 -26.16 -8.39 28.62
CA CYS A 57 -24.83 -7.97 28.20
C CYS A 57 -24.06 -9.14 27.55
N ARG A 58 -24.23 -10.37 28.05
CA ARG A 58 -23.66 -11.59 27.45
C ARG A 58 -24.18 -11.83 26.04
N ARG A 59 -25.48 -11.61 25.80
CA ARG A 59 -26.10 -11.72 24.48
C ARG A 59 -25.52 -10.70 23.49
N LEU A 60 -25.36 -9.45 23.93
CA LEU A 60 -24.75 -8.40 23.10
C LEU A 60 -23.28 -8.70 22.77
N LEU A 61 -22.51 -9.19 23.76
CA LEU A 61 -21.13 -9.61 23.55
C LEU A 61 -21.03 -10.77 22.54
N ALA A 62 -21.91 -11.76 22.64
CA ALA A 62 -21.96 -12.88 21.69
C ALA A 62 -22.28 -12.41 20.26
N ALA A 63 -23.24 -11.49 20.09
CA ALA A 63 -23.60 -10.92 18.79
C ALA A 63 -22.44 -10.11 18.16
N PHE A 64 -21.70 -9.35 18.98
CA PHE A 64 -20.49 -8.67 18.53
C PHE A 64 -19.39 -9.67 18.11
N ALA A 65 -19.18 -10.73 18.88
CA ALA A 65 -18.19 -11.77 18.58
C ALA A 65 -18.49 -12.49 17.26
N GLU A 66 -19.76 -12.86 17.03
CA GLU A 66 -20.21 -13.47 15.77
C GLU A 66 -19.97 -12.53 14.58
N SER A 67 -20.39 -11.26 14.70
CA SER A 67 -20.19 -10.25 13.66
C SER A 67 -18.70 -10.01 13.36
N SER A 68 -17.86 -10.00 14.39
CA SER A 68 -16.41 -9.85 14.26
C SER A 68 -15.78 -11.02 13.51
N ALA A 69 -16.21 -12.25 13.81
CA ALA A 69 -15.74 -13.45 13.15
C ALA A 69 -16.14 -13.47 11.66
N GLU A 70 -17.38 -13.08 11.35
CA GLU A 70 -17.87 -12.97 9.97
C GLU A 70 -17.10 -11.92 9.17
N LEU A 71 -16.88 -10.74 9.74
CA LEU A 71 -16.11 -9.68 9.08
C LEU A 71 -14.67 -10.12 8.85
N THR A 72 -14.02 -10.68 9.86
CA THR A 72 -12.64 -11.20 9.75
C THR A 72 -12.52 -12.25 8.65
N LYS A 73 -13.48 -13.18 8.59
CA LYS A 73 -13.56 -14.21 7.54
C LYS A 73 -13.74 -13.57 6.16
N CYS A 74 -14.57 -12.54 6.04
CA CYS A 74 -14.75 -11.81 4.80
C CYS A 74 -13.44 -11.12 4.35
N LEU A 75 -12.81 -10.35 5.24
CA LEU A 75 -11.55 -9.66 4.97
C LEU A 75 -10.45 -10.65 4.54
N GLY A 76 -10.27 -11.74 5.28
CA GLY A 76 -9.27 -12.76 4.97
C GLY A 76 -9.48 -13.43 3.61
N ARG A 77 -10.73 -13.74 3.25
CA ARG A 77 -11.06 -14.35 1.94
C ARG A 77 -10.96 -13.37 0.77
N ARG A 78 -11.04 -12.06 1.02
CA ARG A 78 -11.02 -10.99 0.00
C ARG A 78 -9.74 -10.17 0.03
N ALA A 79 -8.68 -10.68 0.66
CA ALA A 79 -7.39 -10.02 0.73
C ALA A 79 -6.60 -10.09 -0.59
N ARG A 80 -6.81 -11.13 -1.42
CA ARG A 80 -6.12 -11.30 -2.72
C ARG A 80 -6.99 -12.05 -3.76
N PRO A 81 -7.28 -11.46 -4.93
CA PRO A 81 -7.20 -10.01 -5.22
C PRO A 81 -8.09 -9.22 -4.25
N VAL A 82 -7.75 -7.95 -4.00
CA VAL A 82 -8.43 -7.14 -2.98
C VAL A 82 -9.85 -6.80 -3.45
N ARG A 83 -10.85 -7.22 -2.67
CA ARG A 83 -12.29 -6.98 -2.93
C ARG A 83 -13.07 -6.71 -1.64
N LEU A 84 -12.41 -6.11 -0.66
CA LEU A 84 -12.95 -6.00 0.68
C LEU A 84 -14.03 -4.93 0.77
N CYS A 85 -13.90 -3.79 0.08
CA CYS A 85 -14.89 -2.71 0.18
C CYS A 85 -16.22 -3.13 -0.46
N GLN A 86 -16.17 -3.74 -1.64
CA GLN A 86 -17.39 -4.17 -2.34
C GLN A 86 -18.08 -5.35 -1.66
N THR A 87 -17.32 -6.25 -1.02
CA THR A 87 -17.88 -7.51 -0.51
C THR A 87 -18.22 -7.46 0.98
N CYS A 88 -17.41 -6.78 1.79
CA CYS A 88 -17.48 -6.85 3.26
C CYS A 88 -18.20 -5.67 3.91
N HIS A 89 -18.73 -4.73 3.13
CA HIS A 89 -19.40 -3.53 3.65
C HIS A 89 -20.62 -3.83 4.53
N LEU A 90 -21.37 -4.89 4.24
CA LEU A 90 -22.51 -5.29 5.05
C LEU A 90 -22.08 -5.81 6.42
N GLN A 91 -21.08 -6.69 6.46
CA GLN A 91 -20.52 -7.23 7.71
C GLN A 91 -19.91 -6.11 8.55
N TYR A 92 -19.22 -5.15 7.90
CA TYR A 92 -18.68 -3.97 8.58
C TYR A 92 -19.78 -3.13 9.24
N ARG A 93 -20.85 -2.82 8.51
CA ARG A 93 -22.02 -2.12 9.08
C ARG A 93 -22.66 -2.89 10.23
N HIS A 94 -22.80 -4.21 10.10
CA HIS A 94 -23.41 -5.04 11.14
C HIS A 94 -22.57 -5.01 12.41
N LEU A 95 -21.25 -5.12 12.29
CA LEU A 95 -20.33 -5.00 13.43
C LEU A 95 -20.47 -3.65 14.14
N LEU A 96 -20.47 -2.53 13.39
CA LEU A 96 -20.64 -1.20 13.97
C LEU A 96 -21.97 -1.07 14.72
N ALA A 97 -23.05 -1.63 14.16
CA ALA A 97 -24.35 -1.66 14.83
C ALA A 97 -24.31 -2.47 16.14
N GLN A 98 -23.62 -3.61 16.18
CA GLN A 98 -23.48 -4.39 17.42
C GLN A 98 -22.65 -3.67 18.48
N TYR A 99 -21.57 -3.00 18.06
CA TYR A 99 -20.77 -2.17 18.95
C TYR A 99 -21.61 -1.02 19.55
N ASP A 100 -22.35 -0.31 18.70
CA ASP A 100 -23.26 0.77 19.11
C ASP A 100 -24.34 0.29 20.07
N ASN A 101 -24.89 -0.91 19.86
CA ASN A 101 -25.88 -1.50 20.76
C ASN A 101 -25.28 -1.75 22.15
N ILE A 102 -24.04 -2.24 22.24
CA ILE A 102 -23.32 -2.39 23.52
C ILE A 102 -23.11 -1.02 24.18
N ALA A 103 -22.66 -0.03 23.41
CA ALA A 103 -22.36 1.31 23.92
C ALA A 103 -23.60 2.04 24.47
N ARG A 104 -24.78 1.80 23.87
CA ARG A 104 -26.05 2.43 24.29
C ARG A 104 -26.85 1.60 25.30
N ALA A 105 -26.48 0.34 25.54
CA ALA A 105 -27.23 -0.55 26.44
C ALA A 105 -27.10 -0.11 27.91
N VAL A 106 -28.05 0.70 28.37
CA VAL A 106 -28.24 1.04 29.79
C VAL A 106 -29.01 -0.11 30.45
N GLY A 107 -28.46 -0.68 31.52
CA GLY A 107 -29.12 -1.75 32.23
C GLY A 107 -30.35 -1.29 33.03
N ASN A 108 -31.31 -2.19 33.25
CA ASN A 108 -32.68 -1.86 33.69
C ASN A 108 -32.85 -1.54 35.18
N SER A 109 -31.83 -1.69 36.02
CA SER A 109 -31.88 -1.35 37.45
C SER A 109 -31.17 -0.03 37.74
N SER A 110 -31.66 0.71 38.75
CA SER A 110 -31.09 2.01 39.16
C SER A 110 -29.66 1.92 39.70
N GLU A 111 -29.15 0.70 39.93
CA GLU A 111 -27.74 0.38 40.20
C GLU A 111 -27.14 -0.59 39.15
N SER A 112 -27.82 -0.77 38.00
CA SER A 112 -27.44 -1.74 36.98
C SER A 112 -26.14 -1.32 36.31
N HIS A 113 -25.19 -2.24 36.33
CA HIS A 113 -23.94 -2.12 35.63
C HIS A 113 -24.21 -1.99 34.12
N ASN A 114 -24.09 -0.76 33.61
CA ASN A 114 -24.15 -0.44 32.18
C ASN A 114 -23.27 -1.44 31.39
N CYS A 115 -23.84 -2.13 30.38
CA CYS A 115 -23.10 -3.09 29.55
C CYS A 115 -21.87 -2.43 28.90
N ALA A 116 -21.95 -1.15 28.55
CA ALA A 116 -20.82 -0.39 28.05
C ALA A 116 -19.68 -0.35 29.08
N LYS A 117 -19.99 -0.11 30.36
CA LYS A 117 -18.97 -0.10 31.42
C LYS A 117 -18.36 -1.49 31.62
N SER A 118 -19.22 -2.51 31.68
CA SER A 118 -18.84 -3.90 31.95
C SER A 118 -18.09 -4.58 30.80
N ILE A 119 -18.38 -4.23 29.54
CA ILE A 119 -17.79 -4.85 28.35
C ILE A 119 -16.66 -4.00 27.76
N LEU A 120 -16.84 -2.68 27.66
CA LEU A 120 -15.91 -1.82 26.92
C LEU A 120 -14.77 -1.29 27.79
N THR A 121 -15.00 -1.12 29.10
CA THR A 121 -14.04 -0.43 29.99
C THR A 121 -13.65 -1.21 31.23
N SER A 122 -14.14 -2.44 31.41
CA SER A 122 -13.95 -3.19 32.66
C SER A 122 -12.56 -3.81 32.80
N ASP A 123 -11.82 -3.94 31.71
CA ASP A 123 -10.49 -4.54 31.69
C ASP A 123 -9.46 -3.64 31.01
N ARG A 124 -8.16 -3.96 31.19
CA ARG A 124 -7.05 -3.18 30.63
C ARG A 124 -6.90 -3.37 29.12
N LEU A 125 -7.30 -4.52 28.58
CA LEU A 125 -7.10 -4.87 27.18
C LEU A 125 -8.21 -4.30 26.30
N GLN A 126 -9.44 -4.17 26.82
CA GLN A 126 -10.61 -3.62 26.15
C GLN A 126 -10.81 -4.24 24.76
N ILE A 127 -10.81 -5.58 24.70
CA ILE A 127 -10.75 -6.33 23.44
C ILE A 127 -11.84 -5.91 22.43
N VAL A 128 -13.06 -5.64 22.89
CA VAL A 128 -14.16 -5.19 22.02
C VAL A 128 -13.86 -3.82 21.39
N VAL A 129 -13.28 -2.90 22.16
CA VAL A 129 -12.86 -1.57 21.67
C VAL A 129 -11.71 -1.72 20.70
N THR A 130 -10.66 -2.46 21.06
CA THR A 130 -9.48 -2.67 20.19
C THR A 130 -9.86 -3.34 18.87
N LEU A 131 -10.75 -4.33 18.88
CA LEU A 131 -11.23 -4.95 17.65
C LEU A 131 -12.03 -3.97 16.80
N SER A 132 -12.96 -3.22 17.41
CA SER A 132 -13.74 -2.21 16.69
C SER A 132 -12.85 -1.13 16.05
N GLU A 133 -11.84 -0.65 16.78
CA GLU A 133 -10.84 0.30 16.28
C GLU A 133 -10.04 -0.30 15.13
N PHE A 134 -9.53 -1.53 15.26
CA PHE A 134 -8.82 -2.22 14.19
C PHE A 134 -9.65 -2.29 12.89
N PHE A 135 -10.93 -2.66 12.99
CA PHE A 135 -11.80 -2.72 11.82
C PHE A 135 -12.07 -1.34 11.23
N ASN A 136 -12.27 -0.32 12.08
CA ASN A 136 -12.48 1.06 11.64
C ASN A 136 -11.23 1.62 10.95
N GLU A 137 -10.05 1.47 11.55
CA GLU A 137 -8.77 1.88 10.94
C GLU A 137 -8.50 1.17 9.62
N THR A 138 -8.79 -0.14 9.56
CA THR A 138 -8.68 -0.91 8.31
C THR A 138 -9.60 -0.34 7.23
N TRP A 139 -10.83 0.04 7.59
CA TRP A 139 -11.83 0.59 6.69
C TRP A 139 -11.46 1.98 6.16
N GLU A 140 -11.01 2.86 7.06
CA GLU A 140 -10.54 4.21 6.75
C GLU A 140 -9.27 4.19 5.91
N THR A 141 -8.29 3.35 6.27
CA THR A 141 -7.04 3.18 5.50
C THR A 141 -7.30 2.64 4.11
N ALA A 142 -8.27 1.73 3.96
CA ALA A 142 -8.72 1.21 2.67
C ALA A 142 -9.52 2.24 1.84
N ASN A 143 -9.87 3.38 2.45
CA ASN A 143 -10.70 4.43 1.88
C ASN A 143 -12.00 3.88 1.28
N CYS A 144 -12.63 2.92 1.96
CA CYS A 144 -13.80 2.22 1.42
C CYS A 144 -15.03 3.12 1.25
N ALA A 145 -15.10 4.25 1.98
CA ALA A 145 -16.14 5.26 1.81
C ALA A 145 -16.24 5.74 0.36
N ASN A 146 -15.10 5.94 -0.32
CA ASN A 146 -15.05 6.37 -1.73
C ASN A 146 -15.56 5.33 -2.72
N CYS A 147 -15.65 4.06 -2.32
CA CYS A 147 -16.20 2.98 -3.13
C CYS A 147 -17.73 2.84 -2.98
N LEU A 148 -18.32 3.47 -1.96
CA LEU A 148 -19.71 3.27 -1.57
C LEU A 148 -20.59 4.50 -1.82
N LYS A 149 -21.90 4.29 -1.85
CA LYS A 149 -22.90 5.36 -1.84
C LYS A 149 -23.03 5.96 -0.44
N ASN A 150 -23.55 7.18 -0.37
CA ASN A 150 -23.94 7.80 0.90
C ASN A 150 -24.89 6.85 1.65
N GLY A 151 -24.53 6.49 2.89
CA GLY A 151 -25.28 5.52 3.70
C GLY A 151 -24.82 4.06 3.56
N SER A 152 -23.80 3.76 2.77
CA SER A 152 -23.18 2.42 2.69
C SER A 152 -24.18 1.30 2.34
N GLU A 153 -25.23 1.60 1.57
CA GLU A 153 -26.22 0.63 1.08
C GLU A 153 -25.77 -0.11 -0.19
N GLY A 154 -24.66 0.30 -0.78
CA GLY A 154 -24.07 -0.37 -1.93
C GLY A 154 -22.95 0.44 -2.57
N LEU A 155 -22.43 -0.08 -3.68
CA LEU A 155 -21.34 0.53 -4.45
C LEU A 155 -21.77 1.83 -5.13
N SER A 156 -20.83 2.79 -5.21
CA SER A 156 -21.01 4.01 -5.99
C SER A 156 -21.15 3.70 -7.48
N ASN A 157 -21.85 4.56 -8.24
CA ASN A 157 -22.05 4.34 -9.67
C ASN A 157 -20.72 4.30 -10.44
N SER A 158 -19.76 5.14 -10.06
CA SER A 158 -18.41 5.15 -10.62
C SER A 158 -17.66 3.85 -10.35
N THR A 159 -17.74 3.31 -9.14
CA THR A 159 -17.10 2.04 -8.78
C THR A 159 -17.71 0.87 -9.57
N VAL A 160 -19.03 0.83 -9.72
CA VAL A 160 -19.71 -0.21 -10.53
C VAL A 160 -19.24 -0.18 -11.98
N VAL A 161 -19.20 1.00 -12.60
CA VAL A 161 -18.71 1.15 -13.99
C VAL A 161 -17.25 0.75 -14.11
N PHE A 162 -16.41 1.12 -13.14
CA PHE A 162 -15.00 0.72 -13.13
C PHE A 162 -14.83 -0.80 -13.03
N LEU A 163 -15.55 -1.47 -12.12
CA LEU A 163 -15.48 -2.92 -11.94
C LEU A 163 -16.01 -3.68 -13.17
N ASP A 164 -17.03 -3.15 -13.85
CA ASP A 164 -17.51 -3.71 -15.11
C ASP A 164 -16.45 -3.64 -16.22
N LEU A 165 -15.80 -2.48 -16.40
CA LEU A 165 -14.68 -2.34 -17.35
C LEU A 165 -13.48 -3.22 -16.99
N PHE A 166 -13.20 -3.37 -15.70
CA PHE A 166 -12.15 -4.26 -15.21
C PHE A 166 -12.46 -5.72 -15.56
N ASN A 167 -13.68 -6.20 -15.28
CA ASN A 167 -14.10 -7.55 -15.64
C ASN A 167 -14.05 -7.76 -17.16
N LYS A 168 -14.56 -6.80 -17.96
CA LYS A 168 -14.44 -6.84 -19.43
C LYS A 168 -12.99 -6.90 -19.91
N SER A 169 -12.09 -6.19 -19.25
CA SER A 169 -10.65 -6.23 -19.58
C SER A 169 -10.06 -7.61 -19.30
N LEU A 170 -10.38 -8.20 -18.15
CA LEU A 170 -9.93 -9.55 -17.81
C LEU A 170 -10.50 -10.61 -18.77
N THR A 171 -11.79 -10.54 -19.10
CA THR A 171 -12.41 -11.43 -20.09
C THR A 171 -11.74 -11.28 -21.45
N CYS A 172 -11.49 -10.04 -21.90
CA CYS A 172 -10.75 -9.83 -23.14
C CYS A 172 -9.35 -10.46 -23.11
N PHE A 173 -8.62 -10.32 -21.99
CA PHE A 173 -7.31 -10.96 -21.84
C PHE A 173 -7.43 -12.48 -21.91
N GLU A 174 -8.38 -13.07 -21.19
CA GLU A 174 -8.59 -14.52 -21.15
C GLU A 174 -8.98 -15.09 -22.52
N ASP A 175 -9.93 -14.48 -23.22
CA ASP A 175 -10.41 -14.95 -24.53
C ASP A 175 -9.28 -14.95 -25.58
N ASN A 176 -8.44 -13.92 -25.56
CA ASN A 176 -7.30 -13.79 -26.49
C ASN A 176 -6.08 -14.62 -26.06
N LEU A 177 -6.08 -15.20 -24.86
CA LEU A 177 -5.10 -16.20 -24.42
C LEU A 177 -5.54 -17.62 -24.77
N GLN A 178 -6.84 -17.94 -24.67
CA GLN A 178 -7.37 -19.27 -24.96
C GLN A 178 -7.25 -19.64 -26.44
N GLY A 179 -7.36 -18.66 -27.35
CA GLY A 179 -7.13 -18.83 -28.79
C GLY A 179 -5.71 -19.27 -29.18
N GLN A 180 -4.74 -19.20 -28.25
CA GLN A 180 -3.33 -19.58 -28.47
C GLN A 180 -3.00 -21.03 -28.12
N THR A 181 -3.96 -21.80 -27.61
CA THR A 181 -3.70 -23.16 -27.10
C THR A 181 -3.56 -24.25 -28.17
N THR A 182 -3.80 -23.95 -29.45
CA THR A 182 -3.78 -24.98 -30.50
C THR A 182 -2.46 -25.09 -31.28
N TYR A 183 -1.65 -24.03 -31.35
CA TYR A 183 -0.34 -24.09 -32.02
C TYR A 183 0.68 -23.19 -31.31
N LEU A 184 1.68 -23.85 -30.71
CA LEU A 184 2.75 -23.28 -29.90
C LEU A 184 3.41 -22.03 -30.51
N SER A 185 3.17 -20.87 -29.90
CA SER A 185 4.18 -19.81 -29.79
C SER A 185 4.08 -19.17 -28.40
N PRO A 186 4.98 -19.51 -27.46
CA PRO A 186 4.83 -19.17 -26.04
C PRO A 186 4.86 -17.68 -25.66
N ASN A 187 4.98 -16.76 -26.62
CA ASN A 187 5.34 -15.36 -26.35
C ASN A 187 4.66 -14.33 -27.26
N ASN A 188 3.61 -14.68 -28.00
CA ASN A 188 2.98 -13.74 -28.93
C ASN A 188 1.74 -13.07 -28.35
N TYR A 189 1.87 -12.25 -27.32
CA TYR A 189 0.75 -11.47 -26.76
C TYR A 189 0.24 -10.34 -27.66
N THR A 190 0.71 -10.25 -28.92
CA THR A 190 0.35 -9.20 -29.87
C THR A 190 -1.15 -9.11 -30.09
N GLU A 191 -1.86 -10.24 -30.13
CA GLU A 191 -3.32 -10.26 -30.29
C GLU A 191 -4.05 -9.70 -29.07
N VAL A 192 -3.61 -10.05 -27.85
CA VAL A 192 -4.11 -9.46 -26.60
C VAL A 192 -3.89 -7.94 -26.62
N CYS A 193 -2.68 -7.50 -26.96
CA CYS A 193 -2.35 -6.08 -27.03
C CYS A 193 -3.19 -5.34 -28.07
N ARG A 194 -3.44 -5.94 -29.24
CA ARG A 194 -4.21 -5.31 -30.32
C ARG A 194 -5.71 -5.26 -29.99
N ASN A 195 -6.27 -6.40 -29.58
CA ASN A 195 -7.71 -6.57 -29.44
C ASN A 195 -8.23 -5.96 -28.13
N CYS A 196 -7.42 -5.94 -27.06
CA CYS A 196 -7.82 -5.41 -25.75
C CYS A 196 -7.33 -3.97 -25.48
N ASN A 197 -6.65 -3.32 -26.44
CA ASN A 197 -6.11 -1.96 -26.28
C ASN A 197 -7.19 -0.94 -25.91
N GLU A 198 -8.31 -0.97 -26.62
CA GLU A 198 -9.40 -0.02 -26.41
C GLU A 198 -10.00 -0.18 -25.02
N THR A 199 -10.31 -1.42 -24.61
CA THR A 199 -10.85 -1.74 -23.29
C THR A 199 -9.88 -1.31 -22.18
N TYR A 200 -8.59 -1.61 -22.33
CA TYR A 200 -7.57 -1.17 -21.38
C TYR A 200 -7.45 0.35 -21.30
N ARG A 201 -7.49 1.07 -22.44
CA ARG A 201 -7.46 2.53 -22.47
C ARG A 201 -8.67 3.13 -21.77
N MET A 202 -9.88 2.64 -22.06
CA MET A 202 -11.11 3.09 -21.38
C MET A 202 -11.01 2.90 -19.86
N LEU A 203 -10.53 1.75 -19.40
CA LEU A 203 -10.31 1.48 -17.97
C LEU A 203 -9.28 2.44 -17.36
N ASN A 204 -8.14 2.64 -18.02
CA ASN A 204 -7.07 3.52 -17.55
C ASN A 204 -7.51 4.99 -17.51
N ASP A 205 -8.25 5.45 -18.51
CA ASP A 205 -8.76 6.81 -18.57
C ASP A 205 -9.83 7.05 -17.50
N LEU A 206 -10.73 6.08 -17.28
CA LEU A 206 -11.67 6.14 -16.17
C LEU A 206 -10.94 6.21 -14.82
N TYR A 207 -9.94 5.37 -14.59
CA TYR A 207 -9.13 5.41 -13.37
C TYR A 207 -8.50 6.79 -13.14
N ASN A 208 -7.89 7.37 -14.18
CA ASN A 208 -7.25 8.68 -14.10
C ASN A 208 -8.29 9.79 -13.82
N ASN A 209 -9.49 9.68 -14.39
CA ASN A 209 -10.58 10.60 -14.12
C ASN A 209 -11.07 10.50 -12.68
N LEU A 210 -11.27 9.27 -12.15
CA LEU A 210 -11.63 9.06 -10.75
C LEU A 210 -10.57 9.64 -9.81
N GLN A 211 -9.29 9.44 -10.11
CA GLN A 211 -8.20 10.00 -9.31
C GLN A 211 -8.18 11.53 -9.33
N ARG A 212 -8.46 12.16 -10.49
CA ARG A 212 -8.56 13.62 -10.60
C ARG A 212 -9.74 14.18 -9.80
N MET A 213 -10.91 13.57 -9.92
CA MET A 213 -12.11 13.99 -9.19
C MET A 213 -11.92 13.86 -7.67
N ASN A 214 -11.32 12.75 -7.21
CA ASN A 214 -11.05 12.55 -5.79
C ASN A 214 -10.11 13.63 -5.22
N ARG A 215 -9.10 14.05 -5.98
CA ARG A 215 -8.19 15.15 -5.58
C ARG A 215 -8.87 16.52 -5.50
N GLN A 216 -9.93 16.74 -6.28
CA GLN A 216 -10.66 18.02 -6.31
C GLN A 216 -11.77 18.10 -5.26
N GLY A 217 -12.32 16.95 -4.83
CA GLY A 217 -13.42 16.87 -3.87
C GLY A 217 -13.00 16.81 -2.39
N GLY A 218 -11.70 16.65 -2.08
CA GLY A 218 -11.21 16.59 -0.70
C GLY A 218 -10.81 17.95 -0.15
N GLU A 219 -11.66 18.59 0.66
CA GLU A 219 -11.28 19.74 1.51
C GLU A 219 -10.25 19.37 2.60
N SER A 220 -10.01 18.08 2.80
CA SER A 220 -9.00 17.53 3.70
C SER A 220 -7.88 16.87 2.89
N GLY A 221 -6.69 17.47 2.89
CA GLY A 221 -5.51 17.03 2.13
C GLY A 221 -4.88 15.69 2.52
N HIS A 222 -5.68 14.70 2.96
CA HIS A 222 -5.21 13.44 3.55
C HIS A 222 -5.52 12.17 2.73
N SER A 223 -6.31 12.20 1.65
CA SER A 223 -6.61 10.97 0.88
C SER A 223 -6.50 11.16 -0.64
N ALA A 224 -5.26 11.30 -1.13
CA ALA A 224 -4.95 11.24 -2.57
C ALA A 224 -5.24 9.86 -3.21
N HIS A 225 -5.48 8.84 -2.38
CA HIS A 225 -5.71 7.44 -2.74
C HIS A 225 -7.17 7.17 -3.04
N LEU A 226 -7.43 6.35 -4.07
CA LEU A 226 -8.76 5.81 -4.33
C LEU A 226 -9.05 4.65 -3.35
N CYS A 227 -10.26 4.12 -3.36
CA CYS A 227 -10.54 2.93 -2.57
C CYS A 227 -9.67 1.75 -3.03
N ILE A 228 -9.24 0.93 -2.07
CA ILE A 228 -8.24 -0.13 -2.31
C ILE A 228 -8.68 -1.17 -3.36
N ASP A 229 -9.98 -1.47 -3.45
CA ASP A 229 -10.54 -2.37 -4.46
C ASP A 229 -10.25 -1.89 -5.90
N VAL A 230 -10.32 -0.57 -6.12
CA VAL A 230 -10.05 0.06 -7.43
C VAL A 230 -8.55 0.13 -7.70
N GLU A 231 -7.76 0.50 -6.69
CA GLU A 231 -6.30 0.57 -6.82
C GLU A 231 -5.66 -0.78 -7.10
N ASP A 232 -6.06 -1.85 -6.38
CA ASP A 232 -5.55 -3.20 -6.60
C ASP A 232 -5.94 -3.74 -7.97
N ALA A 233 -7.21 -3.57 -8.38
CA ALA A 233 -7.68 -3.97 -9.71
C ALA A 233 -6.91 -3.27 -10.83
N MET A 234 -6.66 -1.96 -10.72
CA MET A 234 -5.88 -1.23 -11.71
C MET A 234 -4.41 -1.64 -11.69
N ASN A 235 -3.83 -1.88 -10.52
CA ASN A 235 -2.45 -2.33 -10.38
C ASN A 235 -2.24 -3.71 -11.02
N ILE A 236 -3.15 -4.65 -10.78
CA ILE A 236 -3.16 -5.97 -11.43
C ILE A 236 -3.23 -5.80 -12.95
N THR A 237 -4.17 -4.99 -13.44
CA THR A 237 -4.35 -4.76 -14.88
C THR A 237 -3.10 -4.15 -15.52
N ARG A 238 -2.50 -3.13 -14.89
CA ARG A 238 -1.26 -2.49 -15.37
C ARG A 238 -0.09 -3.46 -15.36
N LYS A 239 0.02 -4.32 -14.33
CA LYS A 239 1.08 -5.33 -14.24
C LYS A 239 0.93 -6.36 -15.36
N LEU A 240 -0.28 -6.85 -15.61
CA LEU A 240 -0.56 -7.76 -16.72
C LEU A 240 -0.22 -7.10 -18.06
N TRP A 241 -0.74 -5.89 -18.30
CA TRP A 241 -0.52 -5.15 -19.56
C TRP A 241 0.96 -4.87 -19.85
N SER A 242 1.70 -4.36 -18.85
CA SER A 242 3.07 -3.87 -19.05
C SER A 242 4.14 -4.94 -18.87
N ARG A 243 4.00 -5.83 -17.88
CA ARG A 243 5.06 -6.81 -17.55
C ARG A 243 4.78 -8.19 -18.10
N THR A 244 3.52 -8.65 -18.05
CA THR A 244 3.17 -9.99 -18.53
C THR A 244 3.02 -10.02 -20.04
N PHE A 245 2.24 -9.10 -20.61
CA PHE A 245 1.98 -9.04 -22.04
C PHE A 245 2.92 -8.12 -22.81
N ASN A 246 3.64 -7.23 -22.10
CA ASN A 246 4.56 -6.25 -22.68
C ASN A 246 3.93 -5.38 -23.79
N CYS A 247 2.65 -5.03 -23.61
CA CYS A 247 1.88 -4.22 -24.57
C CYS A 247 2.22 -2.72 -24.51
N SER A 248 3.03 -2.29 -23.53
CA SER A 248 3.46 -0.91 -23.39
C SER A 248 4.47 -0.57 -24.50
N LEU A 249 4.00 0.16 -25.51
CA LEU A 249 4.90 0.72 -26.53
C LEU A 249 5.64 1.92 -25.93
N PRO A 250 6.98 1.92 -25.87
CA PRO A 250 7.72 3.12 -25.52
C PRO A 250 7.48 4.19 -26.59
N CYS A 251 7.00 5.37 -26.19
CA CYS A 251 7.01 6.53 -27.06
C CYS A 251 8.48 6.86 -27.40
N SER A 252 8.86 6.73 -28.67
CA SER A 252 10.22 7.02 -29.13
C SER A 252 10.36 8.50 -29.44
N ASP A 253 10.38 9.34 -28.40
CA ASP A 253 10.74 10.77 -28.50
C ASP A 253 12.25 10.98 -28.40
N THR A 254 13.04 9.92 -28.62
CA THR A 254 14.50 9.90 -28.50
C THR A 254 15.16 10.92 -29.44
N VAL A 255 14.71 10.99 -30.70
CA VAL A 255 15.27 11.90 -31.71
C VAL A 255 15.10 13.38 -31.33
N PRO A 256 13.88 13.89 -31.04
CA PRO A 256 13.72 15.29 -30.65
C PRO A 256 14.42 15.61 -29.32
N VAL A 257 14.42 14.70 -28.35
CA VAL A 257 15.10 14.91 -27.06
C VAL A 257 16.62 15.03 -27.25
N ILE A 258 17.24 14.16 -28.06
CA ILE A 258 18.67 14.21 -28.35
C ILE A 258 19.01 15.52 -29.07
N ALA A 259 18.23 15.90 -30.10
CA ALA A 259 18.48 17.13 -30.86
C ALA A 259 18.44 18.39 -29.99
N VAL A 260 17.41 18.54 -29.15
CA VAL A 260 17.25 19.70 -28.25
C VAL A 260 18.37 19.72 -27.20
N SER A 261 18.68 18.56 -26.60
CA SER A 261 19.73 18.45 -25.59
C SER A 261 21.11 18.79 -26.17
N SER A 262 21.44 18.28 -27.36
CA SER A 262 22.70 18.60 -28.05
C SER A 262 22.78 20.09 -28.38
N PHE A 263 21.71 20.70 -28.91
CA PHE A 263 21.70 22.11 -29.24
C PHE A 263 22.00 22.98 -28.02
N ILE A 264 21.33 22.71 -26.89
CA ILE A 264 21.56 23.45 -25.63
C ILE A 264 23.00 23.29 -25.14
N LEU A 265 23.61 22.10 -25.28
CA LEU A 265 25.01 21.85 -24.90
C LEU A 265 26.03 22.56 -25.80
N PHE A 266 25.71 22.85 -27.05
CA PHE A 266 26.59 23.58 -27.97
C PHE A 266 26.57 25.09 -27.75
N LEU A 267 25.49 25.66 -27.19
CA LEU A 267 25.37 27.10 -26.97
C LEU A 267 26.50 27.70 -26.11
N PRO A 268 26.91 27.10 -24.95
CA PRO A 268 28.04 27.59 -24.17
C PRO A 268 29.35 27.55 -24.95
N ILE A 269 29.61 26.49 -25.73
CA ILE A 269 30.84 26.35 -26.51
C ILE A 269 30.95 27.48 -27.52
N VAL A 270 29.88 27.70 -28.28
CA VAL A 270 29.81 28.79 -29.27
C VAL A 270 29.98 30.15 -28.59
N PHE A 271 29.34 30.38 -27.45
CA PHE A 271 29.45 31.62 -26.68
C PHE A 271 30.88 31.91 -26.20
N TYR A 272 31.58 30.90 -25.68
CA TYR A 272 32.97 31.06 -25.22
C TYR A 272 33.93 31.27 -26.40
N LEU A 273 33.74 30.54 -27.51
CA LEU A 273 34.55 30.71 -28.72
C LEU A 273 34.33 32.08 -29.36
N SER A 274 33.07 32.54 -29.47
CA SER A 274 32.76 33.87 -30.00
C SER A 274 33.35 34.97 -29.12
N SER A 275 33.26 34.83 -27.80
CA SER A 275 33.85 35.78 -26.85
C SER A 275 35.37 35.83 -26.96
N PHE A 276 36.04 34.66 -27.11
CA PHE A 276 37.48 34.57 -27.27
C PHE A 276 37.97 35.22 -28.58
N LEU A 277 37.30 34.94 -29.70
CA LEU A 277 37.63 35.52 -31.01
C LEU A 277 37.42 37.03 -31.03
N HIS A 278 36.28 37.52 -30.50
CA HIS A 278 35.99 38.95 -30.41
C HIS A 278 36.92 39.69 -29.43
N SER A 279 37.40 39.02 -28.36
CA SER A 279 38.31 39.65 -27.40
C SER A 279 39.70 39.95 -27.96
N LYS A 280 40.20 39.17 -28.93
CA LYS A 280 41.54 39.39 -29.49
C LYS A 280 41.64 40.61 -30.41
N GLN A 281 40.52 41.16 -30.87
CA GLN A 281 40.50 42.27 -31.82
C GLN A 281 40.50 43.67 -31.19
N LYS A 282 40.31 43.81 -29.87
CA LYS A 282 40.55 45.09 -29.16
C LYS A 282 42.01 45.20 -28.72
N LYS A 283 42.93 45.45 -29.66
CA LYS A 283 44.18 46.13 -29.31
C LYS A 283 43.77 47.51 -28.78
N ARG A 284 43.78 47.68 -27.45
CA ARG A 284 43.60 49.01 -26.84
C ARG A 284 44.68 49.91 -27.43
N ILE A 285 44.27 50.87 -28.25
CA ILE A 285 45.12 51.99 -28.61
C ILE A 285 45.30 52.76 -27.30
N LEU A 286 46.45 52.59 -26.65
CA LEU A 286 46.87 53.45 -25.56
C LEU A 286 47.07 54.83 -26.19
N ILE A 287 46.08 55.72 -26.01
CA ILE A 287 46.24 57.13 -26.36
C ILE A 287 47.25 57.68 -25.36
N LEU A 288 48.52 57.74 -25.77
CA LEU A 288 49.54 58.45 -25.03
C LEU A 288 49.22 59.96 -25.13
N PRO A 289 48.98 60.66 -24.02
CA PRO A 289 48.67 62.08 -24.06
C PRO A 289 49.84 62.84 -24.68
N LYS A 290 49.53 63.63 -25.72
CA LYS A 290 50.49 64.40 -26.50
C LYS A 290 50.63 65.80 -25.88
N ARG A 291 51.86 66.14 -25.47
CA ARG A 291 52.44 67.43 -25.01
C ARG A 291 52.42 67.74 -23.51
N ILE A 292 53.62 67.96 -22.96
CA ILE A 292 54.12 69.33 -22.73
C ILE A 292 55.55 69.41 -23.30
N GLN A 293 55.72 70.25 -24.32
CA GLN A 293 57.01 70.70 -24.83
C GLN A 293 57.29 72.02 -24.11
N SER A 294 58.16 72.02 -23.11
CA SER A 294 58.72 73.25 -22.54
C SER A 294 60.20 73.31 -22.94
N ASN A 295 60.51 74.22 -23.87
CA ASN A 295 61.88 74.54 -24.24
C ASN A 295 62.55 75.39 -23.15
N ALA A 296 63.79 75.02 -22.88
CA ALA A 296 64.93 75.83 -22.44
C ALA A 296 64.92 76.49 -21.05
N SER A 297 65.75 75.94 -20.15
CA SER A 297 66.86 76.72 -19.59
C SER A 297 67.95 75.79 -19.03
N LEU A 298 69.16 76.01 -19.54
CA LEU A 298 70.46 75.47 -19.16
C LEU A 298 70.73 75.55 -17.65
N VAL A 299 71.06 74.42 -17.00
CA VAL A 299 71.96 74.38 -15.83
C VAL A 299 72.84 73.12 -15.92
N ASN A 300 74.12 73.37 -16.09
CA ASN A 300 75.25 72.45 -16.05
C ASN A 300 75.54 72.05 -14.59
N ILE A 301 75.55 70.77 -14.23
CA ILE A 301 76.37 70.26 -13.12
C ILE A 301 76.96 68.90 -13.51
N GLN A 302 78.26 68.98 -13.73
CA GLN A 302 79.30 67.95 -13.79
C GLN A 302 79.49 67.28 -12.41
N GLU A 303 80.20 66.14 -12.38
CA GLU A 303 80.68 65.37 -11.20
C GLU A 303 79.68 64.39 -10.56
N LYS A 304 80.05 63.16 -10.16
CA LYS A 304 81.35 62.48 -10.04
C LYS A 304 81.13 60.96 -9.92
N TYR A 305 82.09 60.20 -10.40
CA TYR A 305 82.34 58.80 -10.01
C TYR A 305 82.64 58.68 -8.51
N SER A 306 82.09 57.67 -7.85
CA SER A 306 82.75 56.78 -6.85
C SER A 306 81.87 55.58 -6.60
#